data_AF-A0A328VPZ2-F1
#
_entry.id   AF-A0A328VPZ2-F1
#
_cell.length_a   1.000
_cell.length_b   1.000
_cell.length_c   1.000
_cell.angle_alpha   90.00
_cell.angle_beta   90.00
_cell.angle_gamma   90.00
#
_symmetry.space_group_name_H-M   'P 1'
#
loop_
_entity.id
_entity.type
_entity.pdbx_description
1 polymer ?
#
loop_
_entity_poly.entity_id
_entity_poly.type
_entity_poly.pdbx_seq_one_letter_code
_entity_poly.pdbx_strand_id
1 'polypeptide(L)'
;MIGVLVDYLMGPLGRALESAYLTHSLPIGLLLLVWMGVVCWGLRGVIRLRQQLRRWVQELLPAYDPAQPETPQQLLQALEPRWQEAAARVRFMPTHHGLWIRRATPEALRAEVGFTTEGLARLLARLAPRSAAPRQPHPPVRRLRPASATNRARR
;
A
#
# COMPACT_ATOMS: atom_id res chain seq x y z
N MET A 1 15.80 -30.76 15.73
CA MET A 1 14.41 -31.11 16.13
C MET A 1 13.35 -30.69 15.11
N ILE A 2 13.52 -29.60 14.34
CA ILE A 2 12.54 -29.18 13.30
C ILE A 2 12.44 -30.22 12.15
N GLY A 3 13.55 -30.83 11.74
CA GLY A 3 13.55 -31.81 10.63
C GLY A 3 12.71 -33.07 10.85
N VAL A 4 12.60 -33.55 12.10
CA VAL A 4 11.81 -34.76 12.43
C VAL A 4 10.30 -34.48 12.38
N LEU A 5 9.88 -33.25 12.73
CA LEU A 5 8.48 -32.84 12.67
C LEU A 5 8.03 -32.64 11.22
N VAL A 6 8.92 -32.15 10.35
CA VAL A 6 8.67 -32.04 8.90
C VAL A 6 8.58 -33.43 8.26
N ASP A 7 9.48 -34.36 8.62
CA ASP A 7 9.44 -35.76 8.14
C ASP A 7 8.12 -36.47 8.52
N TYR A 8 7.58 -36.20 9.71
CA TYR A 8 6.32 -36.79 10.18
C TYR A 8 5.07 -36.17 9.55
N LEU A 9 5.11 -34.89 9.20
CA LEU A 9 3.95 -34.14 8.68
C LEU A 9 3.80 -34.25 7.16
N MET A 10 4.90 -34.41 6.44
CA MET A 10 4.93 -34.39 4.96
C MET A 10 5.17 -35.78 4.33
N GLY A 11 5.63 -36.77 5.12
CA GLY A 11 5.77 -38.16 4.69
C GLY A 11 6.65 -38.35 3.44
N PRO A 12 6.45 -39.44 2.65
CA PRO A 12 7.26 -39.74 1.47
C PRO A 12 7.18 -38.65 0.38
N LEU A 13 6.09 -37.90 0.33
CA LEU A 13 5.91 -36.75 -0.56
C LEU A 13 6.85 -35.59 -0.21
N GLY A 14 7.08 -35.34 1.07
CA GLY A 14 8.06 -34.35 1.54
C GLY A 14 9.47 -34.67 1.09
N ARG A 15 9.89 -35.93 1.25
CA ARG A 15 11.23 -36.37 0.83
C ARG A 15 11.41 -36.37 -0.68
N ALA A 16 10.37 -36.73 -1.44
CA ALA A 16 10.41 -36.64 -2.90
C ALA A 16 10.49 -35.19 -3.39
N LEU A 17 9.78 -34.26 -2.73
CA LEU A 17 9.88 -32.82 -2.98
C LEU A 17 11.25 -32.27 -2.60
N GLU A 18 11.81 -32.68 -1.47
CA GLU A 18 13.13 -32.26 -1.01
C GLU A 18 14.25 -32.76 -1.93
N SER A 19 14.18 -34.03 -2.38
CA SER A 19 15.12 -34.57 -3.35
C SER A 19 14.97 -33.91 -4.72
N ALA A 20 13.75 -33.66 -5.20
CA ALA A 20 13.52 -32.95 -6.45
C ALA A 20 14.00 -31.48 -6.38
N TYR A 21 13.77 -30.82 -5.24
CA TYR A 21 14.18 -29.43 -5.01
C TYR A 21 15.69 -29.29 -4.89
N LEU A 22 16.39 -30.23 -4.24
CA LEU A 22 17.85 -30.23 -4.16
C LEU A 22 18.50 -30.55 -5.52
N THR A 23 17.91 -31.48 -6.28
CA THR A 23 18.40 -31.89 -7.62
C THR A 23 18.14 -30.81 -8.68
N HIS A 24 17.08 -30.01 -8.52
CA HIS A 24 16.67 -28.96 -9.46
C HIS A 24 16.66 -27.56 -8.82
N SER A 25 17.50 -27.32 -7.81
CA SER A 25 17.53 -26.07 -7.04
C SER A 25 17.78 -24.83 -7.91
N LEU A 26 18.68 -24.94 -8.89
CA LEU A 26 18.99 -23.88 -9.85
C LEU A 26 17.80 -23.53 -10.77
N PRO A 27 17.17 -24.47 -11.51
CA PRO A 27 16.04 -24.14 -12.36
C PRO A 27 14.80 -23.71 -11.57
N ILE A 28 14.55 -24.27 -10.37
CA ILE A 28 13.45 -23.80 -9.51
C ILE A 28 13.71 -22.38 -8.99
N GLY A 29 14.94 -22.09 -8.55
CA GLY A 29 15.33 -20.74 -8.16
C GLY A 29 15.20 -19.73 -9.29
N LEU A 30 15.62 -20.10 -10.51
CA LEU A 30 15.52 -19.25 -11.69
C LEU A 30 14.06 -19.02 -12.11
N LEU A 31 13.22 -20.06 -12.05
CA LEU A 31 11.78 -19.95 -12.28
C LEU A 31 11.11 -18.98 -11.29
N LEU A 32 11.43 -19.12 -10.00
CA LEU A 32 10.92 -18.22 -8.95
C LEU A 32 11.41 -16.79 -9.16
N LEU A 33 12.67 -16.58 -9.57
CA LEU A 33 13.23 -15.26 -9.81
C LEU A 33 12.57 -14.59 -11.02
N VAL A 34 12.37 -15.32 -12.11
CA VAL A 34 11.63 -14.82 -13.27
C VAL A 34 10.20 -14.47 -12.86
N TRP A 35 9.49 -15.38 -12.17
CA TRP A 35 8.14 -15.16 -11.70
C TRP A 35 8.03 -13.93 -10.77
N MET A 36 8.91 -13.81 -9.78
CA MET A 36 9.03 -12.64 -8.91
C MET A 36 9.30 -11.37 -9.71
N GLY A 37 10.17 -11.44 -10.72
CA GLY A 37 10.47 -10.33 -11.62
C GLY A 37 9.22 -9.82 -12.34
N VAL A 38 8.41 -10.72 -12.91
CA VAL A 38 7.17 -10.32 -13.60
C VAL A 38 6.15 -9.74 -12.61
N VAL A 39 6.01 -10.35 -11.42
CA VAL A 39 5.09 -9.89 -10.36
C VAL A 39 5.48 -8.49 -9.88
N CYS A 40 6.76 -8.28 -9.57
CA CYS A 40 7.32 -7.00 -9.19
C CYS A 40 7.13 -5.94 -10.29
N TRP A 41 7.28 -6.32 -11.56
CA TRP A 41 7.04 -5.41 -12.68
C TRP A 41 5.58 -4.94 -12.73
N GLY A 42 4.63 -5.86 -12.62
CA GLY A 42 3.20 -5.55 -12.58
C GLY A 42 2.82 -4.63 -11.41
N LEU A 43 3.28 -4.98 -10.20
CA LEU A 43 3.10 -4.16 -8.99
C LEU A 43 3.67 -2.75 -9.18
N ARG A 44 4.87 -2.64 -9.75
CA ARG A 44 5.53 -1.34 -9.99
C ARG A 44 4.75 -0.49 -11.00
N GLY A 45 4.14 -1.12 -12.01
CA GLY A 45 3.23 -0.45 -12.94
C GLY A 45 2.03 0.18 -12.24
N VAL A 46 1.32 -0.58 -11.41
CA VAL A 46 0.16 -0.09 -10.65
C VAL A 46 0.55 0.99 -9.65
N ILE A 47 1.67 0.82 -8.93
CA ILE A 47 2.18 1.82 -7.98
C ILE A 47 2.52 3.13 -8.69
N ARG A 48 3.18 3.08 -9.85
CA ARG A 48 3.47 4.27 -10.65
C ARG A 48 2.18 4.97 -11.09
N LEU A 49 1.19 4.20 -11.55
CA LEU A 49 -0.08 4.75 -12.02
C LEU A 49 -0.86 5.42 -10.88
N ARG A 50 -0.82 4.84 -9.68
CA ARG A 50 -1.37 5.45 -8.46
C ARG A 50 -0.64 6.74 -8.05
N GLN A 51 0.68 6.78 -8.20
CA GLN A 51 1.45 8.00 -7.96
C GLN A 51 1.14 9.09 -8.99
N GLN A 52 0.99 8.73 -10.27
CA GLN A 52 0.58 9.66 -11.33
C GLN A 52 -0.82 10.22 -11.05
N LEU A 53 -1.78 9.37 -10.69
CA LEU A 53 -3.11 9.83 -10.30
C LEU A 53 -3.05 10.85 -9.17
N ARG A 54 -2.26 10.57 -8.12
CA ARG A 54 -2.09 11.51 -7.00
C ARG A 54 -1.50 12.84 -7.45
N ARG A 55 -0.52 12.83 -8.37
CA ARG A 55 0.06 14.06 -8.93
C ARG A 55 -0.98 14.85 -9.72
N TRP A 56 -1.72 14.20 -10.62
CA TRP A 56 -2.76 14.88 -11.39
C TRP A 56 -3.86 15.48 -10.51
N VAL A 57 -4.26 14.76 -9.46
CA VAL A 57 -5.23 15.31 -8.50
C VAL A 57 -4.65 16.50 -7.76
N GLN A 58 -3.37 16.47 -7.36
CA GLN A 58 -2.72 17.62 -6.71
C GLN A 58 -2.57 18.83 -7.66
N GLU A 59 -2.32 18.60 -8.94
CA GLU A 59 -2.26 19.65 -9.97
C GLU A 59 -3.63 20.32 -10.17
N LEU A 60 -4.71 19.53 -10.14
CA LEU A 60 -6.08 20.04 -10.33
C LEU A 60 -6.71 20.54 -9.03
N LEU A 61 -6.25 20.09 -7.87
CA LEU A 61 -6.77 20.47 -6.55
C LEU A 61 -6.98 22.00 -6.37
N PRO A 62 -6.06 22.90 -6.75
CA PRO A 62 -6.28 24.34 -6.57
C PRO A 62 -7.44 24.91 -7.42
N ALA A 63 -7.89 24.20 -8.45
CA ALA A 63 -9.00 24.63 -9.30
C ALA A 63 -10.38 24.17 -8.77
N TYR A 64 -10.42 23.29 -7.75
CA TYR A 64 -11.66 22.73 -7.23
C TYR A 64 -11.76 22.90 -5.71
N ASP A 65 -12.96 23.19 -5.21
CA ASP A 65 -13.21 23.28 -3.78
C ASP A 65 -13.43 21.87 -3.19
N PRO A 66 -12.57 21.37 -2.27
CA PRO A 66 -12.72 20.05 -1.67
C PRO A 66 -13.96 19.94 -0.76
N ALA A 67 -14.62 21.04 -0.41
CA ALA A 67 -15.84 21.03 0.40
C ALA A 67 -17.10 20.65 -0.41
N GLN A 68 -17.05 20.71 -1.74
CA GLN A 68 -18.20 20.41 -2.59
C GLN A 68 -18.32 18.90 -2.87
N PRO A 69 -19.53 18.32 -2.78
CA PRO A 69 -19.75 16.89 -3.00
C PRO A 69 -19.56 16.45 -4.47
N GLU A 70 -19.63 17.40 -5.42
CA GLU A 70 -19.45 17.12 -6.85
C GLU A 70 -17.99 17.11 -7.31
N THR A 71 -17.08 17.68 -6.51
CA THR A 71 -15.63 17.75 -6.78
C THR A 71 -14.99 16.41 -7.18
N PRO A 72 -15.24 15.27 -6.50
CA PRO A 72 -14.67 13.98 -6.92
C PRO A 72 -15.20 13.49 -8.27
N GLN A 73 -16.46 13.80 -8.64
CA GLN A 73 -17.02 13.44 -9.95
C GLN A 73 -16.47 14.34 -11.06
N GLN A 74 -16.35 15.64 -10.80
CA GLN A 74 -15.76 16.59 -11.75
C GLN A 74 -14.27 16.27 -12.01
N LEU A 75 -13.52 15.93 -10.96
CA LEU A 75 -12.13 15.48 -11.09
C LEU A 75 -12.01 14.17 -11.88
N LEU A 76 -12.93 13.21 -11.68
CA LEU A 76 -12.96 12.00 -12.51
C LEU A 76 -13.14 12.33 -13.97
N GLN A 77 -14.14 13.15 -14.31
CA GLN A 77 -14.42 13.51 -15.70
C GLN A 77 -13.25 14.26 -16.34
N ALA A 78 -12.62 15.18 -15.61
CA ALA A 78 -11.45 15.90 -16.08
C ALA A 78 -10.21 14.99 -16.27
N LEU A 79 -10.06 13.96 -15.44
CA LEU A 79 -8.92 13.03 -15.47
C LEU A 79 -9.14 11.82 -16.38
N GLU A 80 -10.37 11.54 -16.79
CA GLU A 80 -10.74 10.40 -17.64
C GLU A 80 -9.87 10.27 -18.91
N PRO A 81 -9.61 11.32 -19.72
CA PRO A 81 -8.77 11.17 -20.91
C PRO A 81 -7.32 10.79 -20.57
N ARG A 82 -6.73 11.44 -19.56
CA ARG A 82 -5.37 11.13 -19.09
C ARG A 82 -5.28 9.73 -18.48
N TRP A 83 -6.35 9.29 -17.81
CA TRP A 83 -6.48 7.95 -17.27
C TRP A 83 -6.50 6.91 -18.38
N GLN A 84 -7.30 7.09 -19.42
CA GLN A 84 -7.40 6.13 -20.53
C GLN A 84 -6.06 5.96 -21.26
N GLU A 85 -5.34 7.06 -21.52
CA GLU A 85 -4.00 7.00 -22.13
C GLU A 85 -3.00 6.24 -21.25
N ALA A 86 -3.01 6.47 -19.94
CA ALA A 86 -2.11 5.79 -19.01
C ALA A 86 -2.50 4.31 -18.80
N ALA A 87 -3.79 4.03 -18.69
CA ALA A 87 -4.33 2.68 -18.54
C ALA A 87 -4.01 1.82 -19.77
N ALA A 88 -4.07 2.38 -20.98
CA ALA A 88 -3.73 1.67 -22.21
C ALA A 88 -2.27 1.18 -22.25
N ARG A 89 -1.36 1.84 -21.51
CA ARG A 89 0.05 1.44 -21.42
C ARG A 89 0.28 0.27 -20.45
N VAL A 90 -0.67 0.00 -19.55
CA VAL A 90 -0.56 -1.10 -18.59
C VAL A 90 -1.30 -2.32 -19.13
N ARG A 91 -0.55 -3.32 -19.56
CA ARG A 91 -1.11 -4.60 -20.05
C ARG A 91 -1.37 -5.63 -18.95
N PHE A 92 -0.60 -5.55 -17.88
CA PHE A 92 -0.57 -6.56 -16.83
C PHE A 92 -0.61 -5.90 -15.46
N MET A 93 -1.35 -6.50 -14.55
CA MET A 93 -1.41 -6.08 -13.15
C MET A 93 -1.45 -7.30 -12.24
N PRO A 94 -0.99 -7.17 -10.98
CA PRO A 94 -1.15 -8.21 -9.99
C PRO A 94 -2.65 -8.50 -9.74
N THR A 95 -2.95 -9.72 -9.33
CA THR A 95 -4.21 -10.08 -8.69
C THR A 95 -4.26 -9.47 -7.28
N HIS A 96 -5.43 -9.48 -6.64
CA HIS A 96 -5.64 -8.90 -5.31
C HIS A 96 -4.65 -9.40 -4.24
N HIS A 97 -4.16 -10.65 -4.38
CA HIS A 97 -3.19 -11.25 -3.44
C HIS A 97 -1.73 -10.96 -3.80
N GLY A 98 -1.46 -10.27 -4.90
CA GLY A 98 -0.11 -9.90 -5.34
C GLY A 98 0.75 -11.05 -5.89
N LEU A 99 0.27 -12.31 -5.81
CA LEU A 99 1.04 -13.50 -6.20
C LEU A 99 0.86 -13.87 -7.67
N TRP A 100 -0.19 -13.39 -8.33
CA TRP A 100 -0.44 -13.75 -9.74
C TRP A 100 -0.61 -12.50 -10.56
N ILE A 101 -0.42 -12.64 -11.86
CA ILE A 101 -0.58 -11.54 -12.81
C ILE A 101 -1.78 -11.85 -13.68
N ARG A 102 -2.63 -10.84 -13.85
CA ARG A 102 -3.77 -10.90 -14.75
C ARG A 102 -3.64 -9.80 -15.80
N ARG A 103 -4.38 -9.97 -16.89
CA ARG A 103 -4.55 -8.90 -17.88
C ARG A 103 -5.22 -7.70 -17.20
N ALA A 104 -4.64 -6.52 -17.41
CA ALA A 104 -5.21 -5.29 -16.87
C ALA A 104 -6.44 -4.92 -17.69
N THR A 105 -7.63 -5.20 -17.15
CA THR A 105 -8.87 -4.63 -17.68
C THR A 105 -9.04 -3.22 -17.13
N PRO A 106 -9.65 -2.29 -17.89
CA PRO A 106 -9.79 -0.90 -17.48
C PRO A 106 -10.56 -0.77 -16.15
N GLU A 107 -11.63 -1.55 -15.97
CA GLU A 107 -12.42 -1.53 -14.74
C GLU A 107 -11.65 -2.01 -13.52
N ALA A 108 -10.92 -3.12 -13.64
CA ALA A 108 -10.17 -3.66 -12.52
C ALA A 108 -8.94 -2.79 -12.19
N LEU A 109 -8.36 -2.10 -13.18
CA LEU A 109 -7.31 -1.10 -12.95
C LEU A 109 -7.86 0.12 -12.19
N ARG A 110 -9.08 0.57 -12.53
CA ARG A 110 -9.75 1.68 -11.82
C ARG A 110 -9.96 1.35 -10.35
N ALA A 111 -10.49 0.15 -10.06
CA ALA A 111 -10.70 -0.31 -8.70
C ALA A 111 -9.39 -0.35 -7.90
N GLU A 112 -8.32 -0.91 -8.48
CA GLU A 112 -7.07 -1.15 -7.77
C GLU A 112 -6.23 0.11 -7.53
N VAL A 113 -6.32 1.07 -8.44
CA VAL A 113 -5.65 2.37 -8.29
C VAL A 113 -6.48 3.33 -7.44
N GLY A 114 -7.78 3.07 -7.27
CA GLY A 114 -8.72 3.96 -6.61
C GLY A 114 -9.19 5.10 -7.51
N PHE A 115 -9.22 4.90 -8.83
CA PHE A 115 -9.82 5.81 -9.81
C PHE A 115 -11.34 5.61 -9.83
N THR A 116 -11.97 5.93 -8.69
CA THR A 116 -13.41 5.86 -8.45
C THR A 116 -13.82 7.08 -7.65
N THR A 117 -15.12 7.40 -7.61
CA THR A 117 -15.63 8.54 -6.84
C THR A 117 -15.24 8.42 -5.37
N GLU A 118 -15.42 7.23 -4.79
CA GLU A 118 -15.02 6.92 -3.42
C GLU A 118 -13.50 6.93 -3.21
N GLY A 119 -12.74 6.46 -4.19
CA GLY A 119 -11.28 6.42 -4.11
C GLY A 119 -10.69 7.83 -4.13
N LEU A 120 -11.23 8.69 -5.00
CA LEU A 120 -10.87 10.11 -5.07
C LEU A 120 -11.37 10.89 -3.87
N ALA A 121 -12.59 10.65 -3.37
CA ALA A 121 -13.07 11.27 -2.13
C ALA A 121 -12.14 10.93 -0.95
N ARG A 122 -11.72 9.66 -0.82
CA ARG A 122 -10.72 9.24 0.18
C ARG A 122 -9.35 9.88 -0.04
N LEU A 123 -8.93 10.05 -1.29
CA LEU A 123 -7.68 10.73 -1.63
C LEU A 123 -7.74 12.21 -1.26
N LEU A 124 -8.81 12.90 -1.61
CA LEU A 124 -9.08 14.30 -1.27
C LEU A 124 -9.14 14.48 0.24
N ALA A 125 -9.82 13.61 0.99
CA ALA A 125 -9.83 13.65 2.45
C ALA A 125 -8.42 13.50 3.07
N ARG A 126 -7.51 12.77 2.42
CA ARG A 126 -6.10 12.64 2.84
C ARG A 126 -5.22 13.82 2.41
N LEU A 127 -5.62 14.52 1.35
CA LEU A 127 -4.88 15.66 0.78
C LEU A 127 -5.36 16.99 1.34
N ALA A 128 -6.63 17.08 1.74
CA ALA A 128 -7.19 18.20 2.45
C ALA A 128 -6.32 18.45 3.68
N PRO A 129 -5.89 19.71 3.90
CA PRO A 129 -4.98 20.01 4.97
C PRO A 129 -5.63 19.57 6.27
N ARG A 130 -4.80 19.00 7.14
CA ARG A 130 -4.99 18.84 8.58
C ARG A 130 -5.12 20.22 9.25
N SER A 131 -5.95 21.11 8.70
CA SER A 131 -6.14 22.52 9.03
C SER A 131 -7.39 22.78 9.88
N ALA A 132 -8.15 21.75 10.25
CA ALA A 132 -9.33 21.90 11.09
C ALA A 132 -9.31 20.96 12.31
N ALA A 133 -8.14 20.80 12.93
CA ALA A 133 -8.11 20.47 14.34
C ALA A 133 -7.58 21.70 15.07
N PRO A 134 -8.37 22.37 15.94
CA PRO A 134 -7.78 23.33 16.86
C PRO A 134 -6.71 22.56 17.62
N ARG A 135 -5.45 23.05 17.58
CA ARG A 135 -4.40 22.58 18.47
C ARG A 135 -4.99 22.64 19.87
N GLN A 136 -5.34 21.49 20.44
CA GLN A 136 -5.70 21.42 21.84
C GLN A 136 -4.52 22.02 22.60
N PRO A 137 -4.73 23.07 23.41
CA PRO A 137 -3.68 23.58 24.27
C PRO A 137 -3.26 22.41 25.15
N HIS A 138 -2.00 21.97 25.01
CA HIS A 138 -1.42 21.05 25.97
C HIS A 138 -1.58 21.68 27.37
N PRO A 139 -2.21 21.00 28.34
CA PRO A 139 -2.23 21.49 29.70
C PRO A 139 -0.77 21.53 30.19
N PRO A 140 -0.32 22.63 30.82
CA PRO A 140 1.03 22.68 31.35
C PRO A 140 1.16 21.58 32.40
N VAL A 141 2.07 20.65 32.14
CA VAL A 141 2.49 19.62 33.10
C VAL A 141 3.03 20.36 34.32
N ARG A 142 2.18 20.51 35.34
CA ARG A 142 2.52 21.00 36.67
C ARG A 142 3.50 19.98 37.24
N ARG A 143 4.80 20.25 37.09
CA ARG A 143 5.87 19.49 37.77
C ARG A 143 5.62 19.62 39.28
N LEU A 144 4.99 18.62 39.86
CA LEU A 144 5.01 18.38 41.30
C LEU A 144 6.47 18.08 41.66
N ARG A 145 7.12 19.08 42.24
CA ARG A 145 8.42 18.98 42.90
C ARG A 145 8.22 18.15 44.17
N PRO A 146 8.82 16.95 44.30
CA PRO A 146 8.83 16.28 45.59
C PRO A 146 9.80 17.04 46.50
N ALA A 147 9.27 17.63 47.57
CA ALA A 147 10.07 18.17 48.66
C ALA A 147 10.60 16.98 49.47
N SER A 148 11.85 16.61 49.22
CA SER A 148 12.62 15.73 50.09
C SER A 148 12.92 16.47 51.40
N ALA A 149 12.04 16.33 52.38
CA ALA A 149 12.29 16.73 53.75
C ALA A 149 13.14 15.64 54.43
N THR A 150 14.46 15.72 54.26
CA THR A 150 15.41 14.90 55.02
C THR A 150 15.58 15.54 56.39
N ASN A 151 14.77 15.08 57.32
CA ASN A 151 14.88 15.35 58.75
C ASN A 151 16.15 14.65 59.28
N ARG A 152 17.17 15.40 59.69
CA ARG A 152 18.30 14.83 60.45
C ARG A 152 18.85 15.82 61.48
N ALA A 153 18.77 15.34 62.72
CA ALA A 153 19.69 15.57 63.84
C ALA A 153 19.67 16.93 64.53
N ARG A 154 18.82 17.02 65.55
CA ARG A 154 19.19 17.65 66.84
C ARG A 154 18.80 16.70 67.97
N ARG A 155 19.77 15.91 68.43
CA ARG A 155 19.99 15.52 69.82
C ARG A 155 21.33 14.82 69.91
#